data_AF-A0A7G5C1G9-F1
#
_entry.id   AF-A0A7G5C1G9-F1
#
_cell.length_a   1.000
_cell.length_b   1.000
_cell.length_c   1.000
_cell.angle_alpha   90.00
_cell.angle_beta   90.00
_cell.angle_gamma   90.00
#
_symmetry.space_group_name_H-M   'P 1'
#
loop_
_entity.id
_entity.type
_entity.pdbx_description
1 polymer ?
#
loop_
_entity_poly.entity_id
_entity_poly.type
_entity_poly.pdbx_seq_one_letter_code
_entity_poly.pdbx_strand_id
1 'polypeptide(L)'
;MRRSGGWNNGAGCRYYGGVLSGRGITAWGAAIREELLLGRRITARGAVIKGEMLSGRGITAWGAAIREELLLGQRITARGAVIKGEMLSGRGITAWGAAIREELLLGQRITARRAVIKGRLLPGQEITARYAANL
;
A
#
# COMPACT_ATOMS: atom_id res chain seq x y z
N MET A 1 -12.05 8.24 -21.67
CA MET A 1 -12.65 8.59 -20.36
C MET A 1 -13.67 7.53 -19.96
N ARG A 2 -13.39 6.66 -18.98
CA ARG A 2 -14.36 5.68 -18.47
C ARG A 2 -14.75 6.02 -17.02
N ARG A 3 -16.07 6.07 -16.84
CA ARG A 3 -16.93 6.22 -15.64
C ARG A 3 -16.22 6.35 -14.29
N SER A 4 -16.48 7.47 -13.63
CA SER A 4 -16.20 7.81 -12.22
C SER A 4 -17.01 6.98 -11.20
N GLY A 5 -17.14 5.67 -11.43
CA GLY A 5 -17.70 4.71 -10.49
C GLY A 5 -16.62 4.11 -9.59
N GLY A 6 -16.95 3.79 -8.33
CA GLY A 6 -16.05 3.01 -7.48
C GLY A 6 -15.89 1.60 -8.05
N TRP A 7 -14.68 1.06 -8.00
CA TRP A 7 -14.39 -0.32 -8.38
C TRP A 7 -14.41 -1.19 -7.14
N ASN A 8 -15.22 -2.25 -7.14
CA ASN A 8 -15.39 -3.12 -5.99
C ASN A 8 -15.47 -4.56 -6.48
N ASN A 9 -14.50 -5.38 -6.10
CA ASN A 9 -14.42 -6.78 -6.52
C ASN A 9 -14.58 -7.73 -5.34
N GLY A 10 -15.34 -8.80 -5.56
CA GLY A 10 -15.49 -9.92 -4.62
C GLY A 10 -14.25 -10.81 -4.57
N ALA A 11 -14.25 -11.73 -3.59
CA ALA A 11 -13.19 -12.74 -3.42
C ALA A 11 -12.97 -13.57 -4.69
N GLY A 12 -11.70 -13.78 -5.06
CA GLY A 12 -11.32 -14.61 -6.21
C GLY A 12 -11.28 -13.90 -7.57
N CYS A 13 -11.70 -12.64 -7.65
CA CYS A 13 -11.61 -11.86 -8.88
C CYS A 13 -10.15 -11.64 -9.30
N ARG A 14 -9.88 -11.73 -10.61
CA ARG A 14 -8.57 -11.40 -11.19
C ARG A 14 -8.69 -10.24 -12.17
N TYR A 15 -7.79 -9.28 -12.05
CA TYR A 15 -7.65 -8.19 -13.02
C TYR A 15 -6.24 -8.20 -13.60
N TYR A 16 -6.17 -8.06 -14.91
CA TYR A 16 -4.94 -7.90 -15.69
C TYR A 16 -5.21 -6.78 -16.70
N GLY A 17 -4.46 -5.69 -16.64
CA GLY A 17 -4.65 -4.56 -17.55
C GLY A 17 -3.63 -3.44 -17.29
N GLY A 18 -3.56 -2.44 -18.15
CA GLY A 18 -2.62 -1.32 -17.97
C GLY A 18 -2.98 -0.44 -16.77
N VAL A 19 -4.14 0.23 -16.83
CA VAL A 19 -4.53 1.20 -15.80
C VAL A 19 -5.88 0.85 -15.19
N LEU A 20 -5.90 0.64 -13.87
CA LEU A 20 -7.11 0.58 -13.06
C LEU A 20 -7.27 1.88 -12.29
N SER A 21 -8.31 2.65 -12.61
CA SER A 21 -8.56 3.93 -11.93
C SER A 21 -10.00 4.09 -11.46
N GLY A 22 -10.17 4.76 -10.31
CA GLY A 22 -11.49 5.00 -9.73
C GLY A 22 -11.45 5.85 -8.47
N ARG A 23 -12.58 6.46 -8.10
CA ARG A 23 -12.65 7.28 -6.87
C ARG A 23 -12.42 6.44 -5.60
N GLY A 24 -12.95 5.22 -5.60
CA GLY A 24 -12.71 4.21 -4.57
C GLY A 24 -12.43 2.88 -5.24
N ILE A 25 -11.38 2.20 -4.82
CA ILE A 25 -11.03 0.86 -5.29
C ILE A 25 -11.00 -0.05 -4.08
N THR A 26 -11.79 -1.12 -4.12
CA THR A 26 -11.83 -2.14 -3.05
C THR A 26 -11.60 -3.51 -3.65
N ALA A 27 -10.60 -4.20 -3.12
CA ALA A 27 -10.17 -5.52 -3.53
C ALA A 27 -10.23 -6.46 -2.33
N TRP A 28 -11.16 -7.41 -2.35
CA TRP A 28 -11.28 -8.44 -1.31
C TRP A 28 -10.88 -9.77 -1.91
N GLY A 29 -9.86 -10.44 -1.36
CA GLY A 29 -9.41 -11.76 -1.84
C GLY A 29 -9.09 -11.82 -3.34
N ALA A 30 -8.82 -10.67 -3.97
CA ALA A 30 -8.63 -10.53 -5.40
C ALA A 30 -7.13 -10.58 -5.73
N ALA A 31 -6.79 -10.98 -6.96
CA ALA A 31 -5.45 -10.79 -7.50
C ALA A 31 -5.50 -9.73 -8.60
N ILE A 32 -4.78 -8.65 -8.40
CA ILE A 32 -4.73 -7.50 -9.30
C ILE A 32 -3.32 -7.41 -9.84
N ARG A 33 -3.18 -7.38 -11.16
CA ARG A 33 -1.93 -7.08 -11.84
C ARG A 33 -2.14 -5.97 -12.85
N GLU A 34 -1.48 -4.86 -12.65
CA GLU A 34 -1.59 -3.71 -13.53
C GLU A 34 -0.32 -2.89 -13.57
N GLU A 35 -0.22 -1.98 -14.53
CA GLU A 35 0.86 -1.00 -14.54
C GLU A 35 0.58 0.06 -13.47
N LEU A 36 -0.64 0.64 -13.51
CA LEU A 36 -1.04 1.75 -12.63
C LEU A 36 -2.38 1.48 -11.92
N LEU A 37 -2.36 1.50 -10.58
CA LEU A 37 -3.53 1.50 -9.71
C LEU A 37 -3.75 2.90 -9.14
N LEU A 38 -4.75 3.63 -9.64
CA LEU A 38 -4.98 5.02 -9.28
C LEU A 38 -6.35 5.23 -8.61
N GLY A 39 -6.37 5.59 -7.33
CA GLY A 39 -7.64 5.90 -6.69
C GLY A 39 -7.57 6.80 -5.48
N ARG A 40 -8.61 7.60 -5.25
CA ARG A 40 -8.62 8.50 -4.08
C ARG A 40 -8.60 7.72 -2.76
N ARG A 41 -9.32 6.60 -2.68
CA ARG A 41 -9.22 5.62 -1.59
C ARG A 41 -9.04 4.22 -2.17
N ILE A 42 -8.05 3.49 -1.68
CA ILE A 42 -7.76 2.12 -2.08
C ILE A 42 -7.81 1.24 -0.83
N THR A 43 -8.57 0.16 -0.87
CA THR A 43 -8.69 -0.81 0.22
C THR A 43 -8.45 -2.22 -0.30
N ALA A 44 -7.42 -2.86 0.23
CA ALA A 44 -7.05 -4.23 -0.10
C ALA A 44 -7.21 -5.11 1.15
N ARG A 45 -8.06 -6.13 1.09
CA ARG A 45 -8.27 -7.08 2.18
C ARG A 45 -8.01 -8.50 1.70
N GLY A 46 -6.95 -9.14 2.19
CA GLY A 46 -6.54 -10.47 1.72
C GLY A 46 -6.22 -10.52 0.22
N ALA A 47 -6.01 -9.36 -0.42
CA ALA A 47 -5.76 -9.26 -1.84
C ALA A 47 -4.26 -9.33 -2.14
N VAL A 48 -3.94 -9.72 -3.38
CA VAL A 48 -2.60 -9.64 -3.94
C VAL A 48 -2.61 -8.56 -5.01
N ILE A 49 -1.82 -7.52 -4.86
CA ILE A 49 -1.68 -6.44 -5.84
C ILE A 49 -0.24 -6.43 -6.32
N LYS A 50 -0.06 -6.38 -7.63
CA LYS A 50 1.25 -6.24 -8.27
C LYS A 50 1.20 -5.22 -9.40
N GLY A 51 2.25 -4.45 -9.54
CA GLY A 51 2.35 -3.46 -10.61
C GLY A 51 3.57 -2.56 -10.49
N GLU A 52 3.55 -1.46 -11.23
CA GLU A 52 4.60 -0.44 -11.18
C GLU A 52 4.24 0.63 -10.15
N MET A 53 2.99 1.13 -10.18
CA MET A 53 2.58 2.20 -9.29
C MET A 53 1.19 2.00 -8.68
N LEU A 54 1.12 2.14 -7.37
CA LEU A 54 -0.12 2.29 -6.61
C LEU A 54 -0.18 3.68 -5.98
N SER A 55 -1.15 4.49 -6.40
CA SER A 55 -1.28 5.87 -5.93
C SER A 55 -2.69 6.20 -5.42
N GLY A 56 -2.75 6.78 -4.21
CA GLY A 56 -4.01 7.24 -3.65
C GLY A 56 -3.90 8.11 -2.42
N ARG A 57 -4.92 8.93 -2.13
CA ARG A 57 -4.89 9.76 -0.91
C ARG A 57 -4.90 8.91 0.37
N GLY A 58 -5.69 7.84 0.38
CA GLY A 58 -5.73 6.88 1.47
C GLY A 58 -5.61 5.46 0.96
N ILE A 59 -4.63 4.72 1.46
CA ILE A 59 -4.37 3.33 1.10
C ILE A 59 -4.44 2.49 2.37
N THR A 60 -5.29 1.47 2.35
CA THR A 60 -5.47 0.55 3.47
C THR A 60 -5.25 -0.89 3.00
N ALA A 61 -4.33 -1.60 3.65
CA ALA A 61 -3.96 -2.97 3.35
C ALA A 61 -4.12 -3.85 4.58
N TRP A 62 -5.07 -4.78 4.57
CA TRP A 62 -5.35 -5.70 5.67
C TRP A 62 -5.12 -7.15 5.24
N GLY A 63 -4.08 -7.80 5.76
CA GLY A 63 -3.69 -9.14 5.35
C GLY A 63 -3.38 -9.25 3.85
N ALA A 64 -3.12 -8.13 3.18
CA ALA A 64 -2.86 -8.06 1.76
C ALA A 64 -1.36 -8.19 1.47
N ALA A 65 -1.03 -8.64 0.26
CA ALA A 65 0.32 -8.62 -0.27
C ALA A 65 0.39 -7.62 -1.43
N ILE A 66 1.14 -6.54 -1.25
CA ILE A 66 1.32 -5.48 -2.25
C ILE A 66 2.77 -5.53 -2.71
N ARG A 67 2.98 -5.60 -4.03
CA ARG A 67 4.30 -5.57 -4.65
C ARG A 67 4.32 -4.58 -5.82
N GLU A 68 4.74 -3.36 -5.55
CA GLU A 68 4.75 -2.27 -6.51
C GLU A 68 6.14 -1.65 -6.53
N GLU A 69 6.61 -1.06 -7.62
CA GLU A 69 7.84 -0.25 -7.57
C GLU A 69 7.60 0.99 -6.70
N LEU A 70 6.48 1.67 -6.91
CA LEU A 70 6.13 2.91 -6.24
C LEU A 70 4.77 2.83 -5.53
N LEU A 71 4.77 3.00 -4.21
CA LEU A 71 3.55 3.13 -3.41
C LEU A 71 3.43 4.54 -2.86
N LEU A 72 2.46 5.30 -3.36
CA LEU A 72 2.31 6.72 -3.08
C LEU A 72 0.97 7.02 -2.42
N GLY A 73 0.98 7.61 -1.22
CA GLY A 73 -0.26 8.13 -0.66
C GLY A 73 -0.13 9.07 0.51
N GLN A 74 -1.15 9.87 0.77
CA GLN A 74 -1.08 10.80 1.92
C GLN A 74 -1.13 10.04 3.25
N ARG A 75 -1.98 9.01 3.34
CA ARG A 75 -2.06 8.10 4.49
C ARG A 75 -2.03 6.66 4.02
N ILE A 76 -1.12 5.88 4.59
CA ILE A 76 -0.95 4.46 4.29
C ILE A 76 -1.10 3.68 5.59
N THR A 77 -2.03 2.72 5.61
CA THR A 77 -2.28 1.85 6.76
C THR A 77 -2.11 0.40 6.36
N ALA A 78 -1.16 -0.29 6.98
CA ALA A 78 -0.87 -1.70 6.78
C ALA A 78 -1.12 -2.48 8.08
N ARG A 79 -2.02 -3.47 8.04
CA ARG A 79 -2.31 -4.34 9.18
C ARG A 79 -2.17 -5.81 8.78
N GLY A 80 -1.20 -6.51 9.35
CA GLY A 80 -0.89 -7.89 8.96
C GLY A 80 -0.53 -8.04 7.48
N ALA A 81 -0.19 -6.93 6.82
CA ALA A 81 0.05 -6.88 5.38
C ALA A 81 1.55 -7.00 5.09
N VAL A 82 1.86 -7.43 3.87
CA VAL A 82 3.22 -7.44 3.33
C VAL A 82 3.26 -6.43 2.19
N ILE A 83 4.15 -5.45 2.30
CA ILE A 83 4.39 -4.44 1.27
C ILE A 83 5.85 -4.55 0.86
N LYS A 84 6.09 -4.63 -0.45
CA LYS A 84 7.43 -4.64 -1.02
C LYS A 84 7.49 -3.76 -2.26
N GLY A 85 8.64 -3.14 -2.48
CA GLY A 85 8.86 -2.25 -3.59
C GLY A 85 10.19 -1.54 -3.54
N GLU A 86 10.32 -0.51 -4.38
CA GLU A 86 11.48 0.37 -4.38
C GLU A 86 11.24 1.57 -3.48
N MET A 87 10.07 2.20 -3.59
CA MET A 87 9.74 3.40 -2.83
C MET A 87 8.33 3.36 -2.23
N LEU A 88 8.27 3.65 -0.94
CA LEU A 88 7.02 3.94 -0.24
C LEU A 88 7.02 5.37 0.27
N SER A 89 6.05 6.16 -0.20
CA SER A 89 5.93 7.57 0.16
C SER A 89 4.57 7.91 0.72
N GLY A 90 4.55 8.48 1.93
CA GLY A 90 3.36 9.08 2.47
C GLY A 90 3.55 9.92 3.71
N ARG A 91 2.68 10.94 3.88
CA ARG A 91 2.78 11.84 5.05
C ARG A 91 2.61 11.08 6.36
N GLY A 92 1.67 10.13 6.41
CA GLY A 92 1.46 9.26 7.56
C GLY A 92 1.45 7.79 7.15
N ILE A 93 2.36 7.01 7.75
CA ILE A 93 2.46 5.56 7.51
C ILE A 93 2.20 4.85 8.84
N THR A 94 1.25 3.94 8.87
CA THR A 94 0.93 3.12 10.06
C THR A 94 1.05 1.65 9.72
N ALA A 95 1.87 0.92 10.46
CA ALA A 95 2.16 -0.50 10.25
C ALA A 95 1.94 -1.29 11.55
N TRP A 96 0.94 -2.18 11.57
CA TRP A 96 0.62 -3.04 12.72
C TRP A 96 0.72 -4.51 12.34
N GLY A 97 1.67 -5.25 12.93
CA GLY A 97 1.88 -6.65 12.55
C GLY A 97 2.28 -6.83 11.09
N ALA A 98 2.72 -5.75 10.42
CA ALA A 98 2.98 -5.72 8.99
C ALA A 98 4.48 -5.84 8.70
N ALA A 99 4.81 -6.32 7.50
CA ALA A 99 6.17 -6.33 6.97
C ALA A 99 6.26 -5.38 5.78
N ILE A 100 7.05 -4.32 5.90
CA ILE A 100 7.31 -3.35 4.83
C ILE A 100 8.78 -3.48 4.45
N ARG A 101 9.07 -3.72 3.17
CA ARG A 101 10.43 -3.87 2.66
C ARG A 101 10.59 -3.07 1.38
N GLU A 102 11.18 -1.89 1.52
CA GLU A 102 11.34 -0.91 0.45
C GLU A 102 12.81 -0.50 0.41
N GLU A 103 13.32 -0.01 -0.72
CA GLU A 103 14.65 0.60 -0.75
C GLU A 103 14.63 1.97 -0.07
N LEU A 104 13.61 2.76 -0.37
CA LEU A 104 13.41 4.11 0.14
C LEU A 104 12.05 4.25 0.83
N LEU A 105 12.07 4.74 2.06
CA LEU A 105 10.85 5.03 2.81
C LEU A 105 10.79 6.52 3.13
N LEU A 106 9.75 7.17 2.60
CA LEU A 106 9.49 8.59 2.70
C LEU A 106 8.24 8.84 3.53
N GLY A 107 8.37 9.36 4.74
CA GLY A 107 7.19 9.83 5.45
C GLY A 107 7.45 10.79 6.58
N GLN A 108 6.55 11.75 6.77
CA GLN A 108 6.68 12.71 7.86
C GLN A 108 6.49 12.03 9.22
N ARG A 109 5.54 11.09 9.30
CA ARG A 109 5.26 10.30 10.50
C ARG A 109 5.08 8.83 10.18
N ILE A 110 5.85 7.98 10.85
CA ILE A 110 5.79 6.52 10.72
C ILE A 110 5.48 5.93 12.10
N THR A 111 4.39 5.19 12.20
CA THR A 111 3.99 4.47 13.42
C THR A 111 4.03 2.97 13.18
N ALA A 112 4.90 2.27 13.90
CA ALA A 112 5.10 0.83 13.78
C ALA A 112 4.80 0.12 15.11
N ARG A 113 3.96 -0.93 15.07
CA ARG A 113 3.68 -1.79 16.23
C ARG A 113 3.77 -3.24 15.84
N ARG A 114 4.66 -4.01 16.47
CA ARG A 114 4.92 -5.42 16.12
C ARG A 114 5.16 -5.60 14.61
N ALA A 115 5.78 -4.61 13.98
CA ALA A 115 5.98 -4.56 12.55
C ALA A 115 7.48 -4.66 12.23
N VAL A 116 7.78 -5.11 11.01
CA VAL A 116 9.14 -5.12 10.48
C VAL A 116 9.17 -4.12 9.35
N ILE A 117 10.05 -3.12 9.46
CA ILE A 117 10.28 -2.14 8.41
C ILE A 117 11.74 -2.24 8.01
N LYS A 118 11.98 -2.57 6.74
CA LYS A 118 13.31 -2.61 6.13
C LYS A 118 13.37 -1.61 4.99
N GLY A 119 14.38 -0.75 5.00
CA GLY A 119 14.59 0.26 3.98
C GLY A 119 15.32 1.49 4.50
N ARG A 120 15.84 2.29 3.57
CA ARG A 120 16.50 3.55 3.92
C ARG A 120 15.45 4.61 4.23
N LEU A 121 15.49 5.10 5.45
CA LEU A 121 14.71 6.25 5.91
C LEU A 121 15.48 7.53 5.55
N LEU A 122 14.77 8.54 5.03
CA LEU A 122 15.38 9.85 4.82
C LEU A 122 15.40 10.68 6.12
N PRO A 123 16.28 11.68 6.25
CA PRO A 123 16.29 12.58 7.39
C PRO A 123 14.96 13.34 7.58
N GLY A 124 14.64 13.71 8.83
CA GLY A 124 13.47 14.55 9.16
C GLY A 124 12.15 13.79 9.34
N GLN A 125 12.20 12.47 9.53
CA GLN A 125 11.03 11.63 9.74
C GLN A 125 10.77 11.37 11.22
N GLU A 126 9.52 11.52 11.66
CA GLU A 126 9.09 11.17 13.02
C GLU A 126 8.74 9.68 13.08
N ILE A 127 9.54 8.87 13.80
CA ILE A 127 9.33 7.42 13.89
C ILE A 127 8.93 7.02 15.30
N THR A 128 7.73 6.46 15.43
CA THR A 128 7.25 5.84 16.67
C THR A 128 7.17 4.33 16.49
N ALA A 129 8.05 3.60 17.16
CA ALA A 129 8.12 2.14 17.10
C ALA A 129 7.85 1.53 18.47
N ARG A 130 6.97 0.52 18.55
CA ARG A 130 6.81 -0.35 19.74
C ARG A 130 6.88 -1.81 19.32
N TYR A 131 7.85 -2.55 19.87
CA TYR A 131 8.13 -3.93 19.48
C TYR A 131 8.34 -4.10 17.97
N ALA A 132 8.92 -3.10 17.31
CA ALA A 132 9.21 -3.14 15.88
C ALA A 132 10.72 -3.32 15.68
N ALA A 133 11.09 -4.14 14.71
CA ALA A 133 12.47 -4.27 14.27
C ALA A 133 12.67 -3.41 13.03
N ASN A 134 13.56 -2.44 13.11
CA ASN A 134 14.13 -1.77 11.94
C ASN A 134 15.42 -2.51 11.60
N LEU A 135 15.53 -3.01 10.37
CA LEU A 135 16.70 -3.70 9.81
C LEU A 135 17.10 -3.02 8.50
#